data_AF-A0A6B2G4C7-F1
#
_entry.id   AF-A0A6B2G4C7-F1
#
_cell.length_a   1.000
_cell.length_b   1.000
_cell.length_c   1.000
_cell.angle_alpha   90.00
_cell.angle_beta   90.00
_cell.angle_gamma   90.00
#
_symmetry.space_group_name_H-M   'P 1'
#
loop_
_entity.id
_entity.type
_entity.pdbx_description
1 polymer ?
#
loop_
_entity_poly.entity_id
_entity_poly.type
_entity_poly.pdbx_seq_one_letter_code
_entity_poly.pdbx_strand_id
1 'polypeptide(L)'
;NKMLIVALIFIFTFETIHFIVEKPCLTTEWEEYKLKYNLQFSAEEDVNRKEIFVKNCQFIIESNSRNLSFTLKMNMFGHLKKNERRGHLNLRKPYGFYEAEDPIFVGEQIPLDHDWREKGVVSAVQNQLNCTSCYAFSVVGAIESHFAIHTGTLKELSVQEIVDCSVGNGNNGCDGGYPES
;
A
#
# COMPACT_ATOMS: atom_id res chain seq x y z
N ASN A 1 -21.98 -30.22 51.62
CA ASN A 1 -22.70 -30.07 50.34
C ASN A 1 -22.98 -28.61 49.88
N LYS A 2 -22.29 -27.59 50.43
CA LYS A 2 -22.33 -26.20 49.91
C LYS A 2 -21.00 -25.78 49.28
N MET A 3 -19.88 -26.27 49.83
CA MET A 3 -18.53 -26.02 49.27
C MET A 3 -18.31 -26.63 47.88
N LEU A 4 -18.89 -27.81 47.58
CA LEU A 4 -18.76 -28.43 46.26
C LEU A 4 -19.46 -27.61 45.15
N ILE A 5 -20.60 -26.99 45.48
CA ILE A 5 -21.39 -26.17 44.54
C ILE A 5 -20.64 -24.87 44.22
N VAL A 6 -20.00 -24.24 45.21
CA VAL A 6 -19.20 -23.02 45.01
C VAL A 6 -17.96 -23.29 44.15
N ALA A 7 -17.29 -24.44 44.36
CA ALA A 7 -16.14 -24.85 43.55
C ALA A 7 -16.55 -25.14 42.09
N LEU A 8 -17.69 -25.82 41.87
CA LEU A 8 -18.20 -26.10 40.54
C LEU A 8 -18.65 -24.83 39.80
N ILE A 9 -19.23 -23.84 40.49
CA ILE A 9 -19.56 -22.53 39.91
C ILE A 9 -18.28 -21.78 39.53
N PHE A 10 -17.24 -21.81 40.37
CA PHE A 10 -15.94 -21.20 40.05
C PHE A 10 -15.22 -21.87 38.87
N ILE A 11 -15.34 -23.19 38.71
CA ILE A 11 -14.77 -23.93 37.58
C ILE A 11 -15.58 -23.65 36.29
N PHE A 12 -16.92 -23.62 36.37
CA PHE A 12 -17.78 -23.26 35.23
C PHE A 12 -17.59 -21.80 34.79
N THR A 13 -17.38 -20.86 35.72
CA THR A 13 -17.02 -19.49 35.36
C THR A 13 -15.59 -19.41 34.83
N PHE A 14 -14.64 -20.22 35.27
CA PHE A 14 -13.28 -20.24 34.70
C PHE A 14 -13.24 -20.84 33.28
N GLU A 15 -14.04 -21.89 33.00
CA GLU A 15 -14.16 -22.45 31.65
C GLU A 15 -14.96 -21.55 30.68
N THR A 16 -15.91 -20.76 31.18
CA THR A 16 -16.62 -19.76 30.35
C THR A 16 -15.89 -18.43 30.24
N ILE A 17 -14.95 -18.16 31.15
CA ILE A 17 -13.89 -17.15 31.05
C ILE A 17 -12.62 -17.77 30.42
N HIS A 18 -12.76 -18.82 29.59
CA HIS A 18 -11.94 -18.89 28.39
C HIS A 18 -12.41 -17.76 27.48
N PHE A 19 -11.97 -16.57 27.88
CA PHE A 19 -11.85 -15.34 27.14
C PHE A 19 -12.00 -15.68 25.64
N ILE A 20 -13.13 -15.30 25.06
CA ILE A 20 -13.21 -15.09 23.61
C ILE A 20 -12.19 -13.98 23.37
N VAL A 21 -10.92 -14.35 23.30
CA VAL A 21 -9.89 -13.50 22.75
C VAL A 21 -10.32 -13.67 21.33
N GLU A 22 -11.08 -12.71 20.81
CA GLU A 22 -11.32 -12.61 19.40
C GLU A 22 -9.93 -12.65 18.80
N LYS A 23 -9.53 -13.84 18.34
CA LYS A 23 -8.14 -14.11 18.01
C LYS A 23 -8.00 -13.41 16.68
N PRO A 24 -7.40 -12.21 16.65
CA PRO A 24 -7.44 -11.46 15.42
C PRO A 24 -6.69 -12.26 14.36
N CYS A 25 -7.05 -12.08 13.09
CA CYS A 25 -6.46 -12.80 11.96
C CYS A 25 -6.97 -14.26 11.85
N LEU A 26 -8.29 -14.46 11.90
CA LEU A 26 -8.97 -15.76 11.80
C LEU A 26 -8.81 -16.41 10.42
N THR A 27 -9.02 -17.73 10.34
CA THR A 27 -9.02 -18.46 9.05
C THR A 27 -10.05 -17.91 8.06
N THR A 28 -11.21 -17.45 8.53
CA THR A 28 -12.23 -16.83 7.68
C THR A 28 -11.73 -15.55 7.01
N GLU A 29 -10.97 -14.72 7.73
CA GLU A 29 -10.38 -13.49 7.19
C GLU A 29 -9.34 -13.78 6.10
N TRP A 30 -8.62 -14.91 6.18
CA TRP A 30 -7.69 -15.34 5.12
C TRP A 30 -8.42 -15.73 3.83
N GLU A 31 -9.52 -16.47 3.93
CA GLU A 31 -10.30 -16.87 2.75
C GLU A 31 -10.98 -15.65 2.10
N GLU A 32 -11.58 -14.76 2.89
CA GLU A 32 -12.14 -13.50 2.40
C GLU A 32 -11.08 -12.61 1.75
N TYR A 33 -9.88 -12.56 2.34
CA TYR A 33 -8.74 -11.84 1.79
C TYR A 33 -8.32 -12.38 0.42
N LYS A 34 -8.19 -13.72 0.29
CA LYS A 34 -7.86 -14.36 -1.00
C LYS A 34 -8.92 -14.07 -2.05
N LEU A 35 -10.20 -14.17 -1.69
CA LEU A 35 -11.31 -13.86 -2.59
C LEU A 35 -11.27 -12.40 -3.05
N LYS A 36 -11.06 -11.46 -2.11
CA LYS A 36 -11.00 -10.03 -2.39
C LYS A 36 -9.90 -9.65 -3.38
N TYR A 37 -8.74 -10.30 -3.29
CA TYR A 37 -7.57 -10.00 -4.12
C TYR A 37 -7.33 -11.04 -5.21
N ASN A 38 -8.29 -11.93 -5.46
CA ASN A 38 -8.24 -13.01 -6.45
C ASN A 38 -6.94 -13.84 -6.37
N LEU A 39 -6.56 -14.23 -5.15
CA LEU A 39 -5.33 -14.97 -4.89
C LEU A 39 -5.59 -16.48 -4.97
N GLN A 40 -4.68 -17.18 -5.63
CA GLN A 40 -4.70 -18.64 -5.77
C GLN A 40 -3.31 -19.19 -5.45
N PHE A 41 -3.25 -20.18 -4.57
CA PHE A 41 -2.01 -20.82 -4.12
C PHE A 41 -2.15 -22.34 -4.17
N SER A 42 -1.02 -23.04 -4.31
CA SER A 42 -0.97 -24.48 -4.05
C SER A 42 -1.27 -24.76 -2.58
N ALA A 43 -1.67 -25.98 -2.23
CA ALA A 43 -2.01 -26.31 -0.83
C ALA A 43 -0.83 -26.06 0.13
N GLU A 44 0.40 -26.33 -0.31
CA GLU A 44 1.61 -26.07 0.47
C GLU A 44 1.90 -24.57 0.60
N GLU A 45 1.78 -23.81 -0.51
CA GLU A 45 2.01 -22.36 -0.48
C GLU A 45 0.93 -21.64 0.33
N ASP A 46 -0.32 -22.08 0.29
CA ASP A 46 -1.43 -21.46 1.02
C ASP A 46 -1.16 -21.43 2.53
N VAL A 47 -0.62 -22.52 3.09
CA VAL A 47 -0.20 -22.58 4.49
C VAL A 47 0.86 -21.51 4.80
N ASN A 48 1.88 -21.39 3.95
CA ASN A 48 2.95 -20.40 4.13
C ASN A 48 2.43 -18.97 4.02
N ARG A 49 1.60 -18.69 3.01
CA ARG A 49 1.00 -17.36 2.75
C ARG A 49 0.06 -16.95 3.87
N LYS A 50 -0.72 -17.88 4.41
CA LYS A 50 -1.57 -17.67 5.57
C LYS A 50 -0.76 -17.31 6.81
N GLU A 51 0.36 -18.00 7.08
CA GLU A 51 1.23 -17.64 8.21
C GLU A 51 1.78 -16.21 8.08
N ILE A 52 2.16 -15.79 6.88
CA ILE A 52 2.63 -14.42 6.61
C ILE A 52 1.49 -13.41 6.81
N PHE A 53 0.30 -13.71 6.30
CA PHE A 53 -0.89 -12.89 6.48
C PHE A 53 -1.21 -12.67 7.96
N VAL A 54 -1.20 -13.73 8.77
CA VAL A 54 -1.43 -13.64 10.22
C VAL A 54 -0.38 -12.76 10.89
N LYS A 55 0.90 -12.94 10.56
CA LYS A 55 1.99 -12.10 11.10
C LYS A 55 1.82 -10.62 10.73
N ASN A 56 1.46 -10.33 9.48
CA ASN A 56 1.23 -8.95 9.03
C ASN A 56 -0.02 -8.33 9.68
N CYS A 57 -1.05 -9.12 9.92
CA CYS A 57 -2.26 -8.69 10.61
C CYS A 57 -1.99 -8.38 12.10
N GLN A 58 -1.22 -9.22 12.79
CA GLN A 58 -0.75 -8.94 14.16
C GLN A 58 0.08 -7.64 14.21
N PHE A 59 1.00 -7.47 13.26
CA PHE A 59 1.78 -6.24 13.13
C PHE A 59 0.91 -4.98 12.96
N ILE A 60 -0.19 -5.08 12.20
CA ILE A 60 -1.16 -3.99 12.03
C ILE A 60 -1.82 -3.63 13.37
N ILE A 61 -2.29 -4.64 14.12
CA ILE A 61 -2.98 -4.44 15.40
C ILE A 61 -2.05 -3.84 16.45
N GLU A 62 -0.85 -4.40 16.57
CA GLU A 62 0.19 -3.89 17.47
C GLU A 62 0.62 -2.47 17.10
N SER A 63 0.70 -2.13 15.81
CA SER A 63 1.04 -0.76 15.39
C SER A 63 -0.08 0.23 15.72
N ASN A 64 -1.33 -0.17 15.50
CA ASN A 64 -2.50 0.67 15.75
C ASN A 64 -2.77 0.89 17.24
N SER A 65 -2.29 0.02 18.13
CA SER A 65 -2.41 0.22 19.58
C SER A 65 -1.40 1.24 20.15
N ARG A 66 -0.39 1.65 19.37
CA ARG A 66 0.72 2.51 19.82
C ARG A 66 0.44 4.02 19.75
N ASN A 67 -0.81 4.45 19.51
CA ASN A 67 -1.21 5.86 19.38
C ASN A 67 -0.27 6.68 18.47
N LEU A 68 0.04 6.13 17.29
CA LEU A 68 0.89 6.78 16.30
C LEU A 68 0.09 7.81 15.49
N SER A 69 0.79 8.71 14.79
CA SER A 69 0.16 9.69 13.88
C SER A 69 -0.46 9.07 12.62
N PHE A 70 -0.33 7.74 12.46
CA PHE A 70 -0.88 6.98 11.35
C PHE A 70 -1.44 5.65 11.85
N THR A 71 -2.34 5.08 11.05
CA THR A 71 -2.84 3.72 11.25
C THR A 71 -2.52 2.86 10.04
N LEU A 72 -2.48 1.55 10.27
CA LEU A 72 -2.27 0.54 9.25
C LEU A 72 -3.57 -0.22 9.00
N LYS A 73 -3.73 -0.73 7.78
CA LYS A 73 -4.84 -1.59 7.39
C LYS A 73 -4.33 -2.69 6.46
N MET A 74 -4.95 -3.87 6.55
CA MET A 74 -4.66 -4.97 5.64
C MET A 74 -4.96 -4.56 4.19
N ASN A 75 -4.03 -4.85 3.28
CA ASN A 75 -4.13 -4.51 1.86
C ASN A 75 -3.61 -5.66 0.97
N MET A 76 -3.56 -5.46 -0.34
CA MET A 76 -3.18 -6.50 -1.31
C MET A 76 -1.81 -7.16 -1.07
N PHE A 77 -0.94 -6.56 -0.24
CA PHE A 77 0.38 -7.09 0.08
C PHE A 77 0.44 -7.91 1.39
N GLY A 78 -0.72 -8.13 2.03
CA GLY A 78 -0.86 -8.87 3.28
C GLY A 78 -0.21 -10.25 3.31
N HIS A 79 -0.17 -10.97 2.18
CA HIS A 79 0.41 -12.31 2.06
C HIS A 79 1.92 -12.31 1.71
N LEU A 80 2.54 -11.14 1.58
CA LEU A 80 3.93 -11.00 1.15
C LEU A 80 4.88 -10.72 2.32
N LYS A 81 6.07 -11.32 2.27
CA LYS A 81 7.20 -10.99 3.14
C LYS A 81 7.72 -9.60 2.82
N LYS A 82 8.46 -9.01 3.77
CA LYS A 82 9.06 -7.68 3.61
C LYS A 82 9.97 -7.58 2.36
N ASN A 83 10.74 -8.62 2.06
CA ASN A 83 11.60 -8.66 0.88
C ASN A 83 10.82 -8.84 -0.43
N GLU A 84 9.75 -9.65 -0.43
CA GLU A 84 8.87 -9.80 -1.60
C GLU A 84 8.19 -8.47 -1.96
N ARG A 85 7.71 -7.72 -0.95
CA ARG A 85 7.15 -6.37 -1.16
C ARG A 85 8.14 -5.41 -1.81
N ARG A 86 9.43 -5.51 -1.47
CA ARG A 86 10.47 -4.67 -2.08
C ARG A 86 10.65 -4.97 -3.57
N GLY A 87 10.41 -6.20 -4.00
CA GLY A 87 10.44 -6.60 -5.41
C GLY A 87 9.39 -5.86 -6.26
N HIS A 88 8.27 -5.45 -5.67
CA HIS A 88 7.26 -4.63 -6.37
C HIS A 88 7.67 -3.16 -6.56
N LEU A 89 8.74 -2.71 -5.91
CA LEU A 89 9.20 -1.32 -5.97
C LEU A 89 10.46 -1.15 -6.81
N ASN A 90 11.36 -2.15 -6.82
CA ASN A 90 12.70 -2.12 -7.45
C ASN A 90 13.36 -0.72 -7.44
N LEU A 91 13.36 -0.07 -6.27
CA LEU A 91 13.93 1.27 -6.11
C LEU A 91 15.42 1.23 -6.46
N ARG A 92 15.75 1.73 -7.66
CA ARG A 92 17.13 1.92 -8.11
C ARG A 92 17.65 3.22 -7.51
N LYS A 93 18.88 3.22 -7.01
CA LYS A 93 19.51 4.44 -6.47
C LYS A 93 19.60 5.49 -7.58
N PRO A 94 19.05 6.70 -7.41
CA PRO A 94 19.08 7.73 -8.45
C PRO A 94 20.51 7.94 -8.95
N TYR A 95 20.63 8.03 -10.28
CA TYR A 95 21.91 8.25 -10.94
C TYR A 95 22.26 9.74 -10.86
N GLY A 96 22.83 10.15 -9.74
CA GLY A 96 23.17 11.54 -9.46
C GLY A 96 21.95 12.38 -9.11
N PHE A 97 22.05 13.19 -8.07
CA PHE A 97 21.14 14.31 -7.90
C PHE A 97 21.54 15.35 -8.95
N TYR A 98 20.66 15.66 -9.90
CA TYR A 98 20.80 16.91 -10.63
C TYR A 98 20.62 18.02 -9.60
N GLU A 99 21.70 18.73 -9.27
CA GLU A 99 21.61 20.06 -8.66
C GLU A 99 21.03 20.99 -9.74
N ALA A 100 19.71 20.89 -9.99
CA ALA A 100 19.01 21.99 -10.60
C ALA A 100 19.06 23.14 -9.61
N GLU A 101 19.44 24.34 -10.07
CA GLU A 101 19.28 25.55 -9.26
C GLU A 101 17.82 25.59 -8.78
N ASP A 102 17.62 25.80 -7.48
CA ASP A 102 16.28 25.94 -6.92
C ASP A 102 15.53 26.99 -7.75
N PRO A 103 14.37 26.65 -8.34
CA PRO A 103 13.64 27.62 -9.13
C PRO A 103 13.35 28.84 -8.27
N ILE A 104 13.72 30.03 -8.78
CA ILE A 104 13.44 31.27 -8.08
C ILE A 104 11.93 31.34 -7.86
N PHE A 105 11.51 31.29 -6.59
CA PHE A 105 10.11 31.41 -6.24
C PHE A 105 9.68 32.86 -6.48
N VAL A 106 9.04 33.12 -7.63
CA VAL A 106 8.44 34.43 -7.97
C VAL A 106 6.92 34.41 -7.71
N GLY A 107 6.49 33.70 -6.67
CA GLY A 107 5.07 33.46 -6.36
C GLY A 107 4.53 34.27 -5.19
N GLU A 108 3.20 34.33 -5.09
CA GLU A 108 2.49 34.80 -3.90
C GLU A 108 2.55 33.77 -2.77
N GLN A 109 2.19 34.16 -1.54
CA GLN A 109 2.10 33.20 -0.42
C GLN A 109 1.12 32.07 -0.76
N ILE A 110 1.62 30.84 -0.73
CA ILE A 110 0.79 29.64 -0.87
C ILE A 110 0.05 29.42 0.46
N PRO A 111 -1.26 29.15 0.45
CA PRO A 111 -1.99 28.82 1.66
C PRO A 111 -1.43 27.56 2.33
N LEU A 112 -1.54 27.47 3.66
CA LEU A 112 -1.09 26.31 4.44
C LEU A 112 -1.76 25.01 3.99
N ASP A 113 -3.03 25.10 3.57
CA ASP A 113 -3.81 24.00 3.05
C ASP A 113 -4.07 24.23 1.56
N HIS A 114 -3.33 23.50 0.72
CA HIS A 114 -3.48 23.54 -0.73
C HIS A 114 -3.61 22.12 -1.29
N ASP A 115 -4.74 21.84 -1.95
CA ASP A 115 -5.02 20.53 -2.54
C ASP A 115 -5.44 20.66 -4.02
N TRP A 116 -4.57 20.21 -4.92
CA TRP A 116 -4.83 20.22 -6.36
C TRP A 116 -6.02 19.33 -6.76
N ARG A 117 -6.39 18.33 -5.95
CA ARG A 117 -7.55 17.47 -6.22
C ARG A 117 -8.85 18.27 -6.19
N GLU A 118 -8.96 19.26 -5.30
CA GLU A 118 -10.13 20.15 -5.21
C GLU A 118 -10.29 21.04 -6.45
N LYS A 119 -9.22 21.20 -7.23
CA LYS A 119 -9.23 21.96 -8.49
C LYS A 119 -9.62 21.09 -9.69
N GLY A 120 -9.81 19.78 -9.50
CA GLY A 120 -10.15 18.85 -10.58
C GLY A 120 -9.02 18.65 -11.59
N VAL A 121 -7.76 18.89 -11.19
CA VAL A 121 -6.58 18.75 -12.07
C VAL A 121 -5.75 17.50 -11.77
N VAL A 122 -6.21 16.62 -10.88
CA VAL A 122 -5.53 15.37 -10.53
C VAL A 122 -6.37 14.20 -11.01
N SER A 123 -5.76 13.32 -11.81
CA SER A 123 -6.41 12.10 -12.33
C SER A 123 -6.75 11.09 -11.23
N ALA A 124 -7.59 10.13 -11.56
CA ALA A 124 -7.97 9.07 -10.63
C ALA A 124 -6.77 8.20 -10.26
N VAL A 125 -6.79 7.63 -9.05
CA VAL A 125 -5.74 6.71 -8.60
C VAL A 125 -5.73 5.46 -9.48
N GLN A 126 -4.56 5.13 -10.02
CA GLN A 126 -4.32 3.94 -10.85
C GLN A 126 -3.50 2.87 -10.09
N ASN A 127 -3.27 1.72 -10.72
CA ASN A 127 -2.54 0.60 -10.12
C ASN A 127 -1.46 0.06 -11.09
N GLN A 128 -0.19 0.08 -10.66
CA GLN A 128 0.95 -0.44 -11.42
C GLN A 128 1.01 -1.97 -11.50
N LEU A 129 0.17 -2.68 -10.74
CA LEU A 129 0.11 -4.14 -10.67
C LEU A 129 1.48 -4.73 -10.27
N ASN A 130 1.94 -5.76 -10.99
CA ASN A 130 3.21 -6.44 -10.73
C ASN A 130 4.38 -5.89 -11.56
N CYS A 131 4.31 -4.64 -11.98
CA CYS A 131 5.34 -3.94 -12.75
C CYS A 131 5.96 -2.85 -11.87
N THR A 132 7.28 -2.66 -11.87
CA THR A 132 7.91 -1.58 -11.08
C THR A 132 7.93 -0.26 -11.86
N SER A 133 6.75 0.16 -12.33
CA SER A 133 6.54 1.32 -13.19
C SER A 133 6.08 2.57 -12.43
N CYS A 134 6.25 2.64 -11.11
CA CYS A 134 5.86 3.81 -10.31
C CYS A 134 6.45 5.14 -10.83
N TYR A 135 7.64 5.11 -11.44
CA TYR A 135 8.24 6.27 -12.09
C TYR A 135 7.36 6.80 -13.24
N ALA A 136 6.81 5.91 -14.06
CA ALA A 136 5.96 6.26 -15.19
C ALA A 136 4.63 6.88 -14.72
N PHE A 137 4.01 6.32 -13.67
CA PHE A 137 2.83 6.92 -13.04
C PHE A 137 3.13 8.31 -12.46
N SER A 138 4.30 8.50 -11.85
CA SER A 138 4.73 9.80 -11.33
C SER A 138 4.86 10.85 -12.45
N VAL A 139 5.49 10.49 -13.57
CA VAL A 139 5.65 11.38 -14.73
C VAL A 139 4.31 11.72 -15.35
N VAL A 140 3.50 10.69 -15.64
CA VAL A 140 2.20 10.88 -16.28
C VAL A 140 1.30 11.76 -15.42
N GLY A 141 1.15 11.47 -14.12
CA GLY A 141 0.31 12.29 -13.24
C GLY A 141 0.74 13.76 -13.17
N ALA A 142 2.05 14.03 -13.22
CA ALA A 142 2.58 15.39 -13.27
C ALA A 142 2.24 16.11 -14.59
N ILE A 143 2.40 15.42 -15.73
CA ILE A 143 2.08 15.96 -17.05
C ILE A 143 0.58 16.21 -17.19
N GLU A 144 -0.26 15.25 -16.78
CA GLU A 144 -1.72 15.38 -16.77
C GLU A 144 -2.17 16.59 -15.96
N SER A 145 -1.61 16.75 -14.76
CA SER A 145 -1.94 17.86 -13.87
C SER A 145 -1.49 19.19 -14.45
N HIS A 146 -0.25 19.26 -14.96
CA HIS A 146 0.27 20.47 -15.58
C HIS A 146 -0.56 20.88 -16.80
N PHE A 147 -0.92 19.93 -17.66
CA PHE A 147 -1.78 20.16 -18.81
C PHE A 147 -3.17 20.65 -18.39
N ALA A 148 -3.77 20.04 -17.37
CA ALA A 148 -5.08 20.44 -16.85
C ALA A 148 -5.06 21.85 -16.25
N ILE A 149 -4.00 22.22 -15.52
CA ILE A 149 -3.82 23.57 -14.97
C ILE A 149 -3.79 24.63 -16.07
N HIS A 150 -3.11 24.36 -17.19
CA HIS A 150 -2.95 25.33 -18.27
C HIS A 150 -4.15 25.40 -19.21
N THR A 151 -4.80 24.26 -19.46
CA THR A 151 -5.84 24.15 -20.50
C THR A 151 -7.25 24.08 -19.92
N GLY A 152 -7.39 23.87 -18.61
CA GLY A 152 -8.67 23.57 -17.97
C GLY A 152 -9.24 22.19 -18.31
N THR A 153 -8.48 21.34 -19.02
CA THR A 153 -8.94 20.00 -19.43
C THR A 153 -8.04 18.92 -18.85
N LEU A 154 -8.59 18.08 -17.98
CA LEU A 154 -7.91 16.88 -17.48
C LEU A 154 -8.04 15.75 -18.50
N LYS A 155 -6.89 15.24 -18.97
CA LYS A 155 -6.81 14.08 -19.86
C LYS A 155 -6.01 12.99 -19.18
N GLU A 156 -6.51 11.77 -19.21
CA GLU A 156 -5.73 10.59 -18.82
C GLU A 156 -4.79 10.21 -19.97
N LEU A 157 -3.50 10.05 -19.67
CA LEU A 157 -2.44 9.73 -20.61
C LEU A 157 -1.95 8.29 -20.43
N SER A 158 -1.25 7.78 -21.44
CA SER A 158 -0.76 6.40 -21.47
C SER A 158 0.48 6.22 -20.58
N VAL A 159 0.31 5.61 -19.41
CA VAL A 159 1.45 5.14 -18.61
C VAL A 159 2.28 4.09 -19.37
N GLN A 160 1.62 3.25 -20.17
CA GLN A 160 2.27 2.19 -20.93
C GLN A 160 3.24 2.75 -21.99
N GLU A 161 2.94 3.90 -22.57
CA GLU A 161 3.84 4.56 -23.53
C GLU A 161 5.18 4.91 -22.88
N ILE A 162 5.18 5.43 -21.65
CA ILE A 162 6.41 5.69 -20.90
C ILE A 162 7.15 4.39 -20.61
N VAL A 163 6.43 3.33 -20.20
CA VAL A 163 7.02 2.02 -19.90
C VAL A 163 7.71 1.42 -21.13
N ASP A 164 7.10 1.52 -22.31
CA ASP A 164 7.59 0.87 -23.53
C ASP A 164 8.65 1.69 -24.27
N CYS A 165 8.53 3.01 -24.27
CA CYS A 165 9.28 3.87 -25.19
C CYS A 165 10.46 4.63 -24.56
N SER A 166 10.49 4.79 -23.23
CA SER A 166 11.54 5.59 -22.56
C SER A 166 12.84 4.82 -22.27
N VAL A 167 12.98 3.59 -22.81
CA VAL A 167 14.19 2.78 -22.63
C VAL A 167 15.42 3.48 -23.24
N GLY A 168 15.25 4.15 -24.38
CA GLY A 168 16.31 4.95 -25.02
C GLY A 168 16.80 6.14 -24.18
N ASN A 169 16.02 6.51 -23.15
CA ASN A 169 16.30 7.63 -22.26
C ASN A 169 16.87 7.19 -20.90
N GLY A 170 17.04 5.90 -20.65
CA GLY A 170 17.65 5.36 -19.42
C GLY A 170 16.67 4.63 -18.49
N ASN A 171 15.38 4.61 -18.81
CA ASN A 171 14.39 3.78 -18.11
C ASN A 171 14.46 2.33 -18.56
N ASN A 172 13.83 1.43 -17.81
CA ASN A 172 13.90 -0.02 -18.09
C ASN A 172 12.53 -0.69 -17.91
N GLY A 173 11.47 -0.07 -18.44
CA GLY A 173 10.12 -0.63 -18.41
C GLY A 173 9.69 -1.04 -17.00
N CYS A 174 9.36 -2.33 -16.83
CA CYS A 174 8.94 -2.90 -15.54
C CYS A 174 10.08 -3.24 -14.57
N ASP A 175 11.33 -2.96 -14.91
CA ASP A 175 12.50 -3.08 -14.02
C ASP A 175 12.88 -1.75 -13.35
N GLY A 176 12.10 -0.70 -13.60
CA GLY A 176 12.22 0.61 -12.98
C GLY A 176 12.83 1.68 -13.88
N GLY A 177 12.77 2.92 -13.40
CA GLY A 177 13.16 4.12 -14.11
C GLY A 177 13.14 5.35 -13.20
N TYR A 178 13.39 6.51 -13.78
CA TYR A 178 13.40 7.80 -13.11
C TYR A 178 12.49 8.78 -13.83
N PRO A 179 11.74 9.64 -13.10
CA PRO A 179 10.92 10.66 -13.74
C PRO A 179 11.68 11.63 -14.65
N GLU A 180 12.98 11.84 -14.40
CA GLU A 180 13.83 12.78 -15.12
C GLU A 180 14.51 12.19 -16.37
N SER A 181 14.47 10.86 -16.54
CA SER A 181 15.07 10.13 -17.67
C SER A 181 14.13 10.12 -18.87
#